data_AF-A0A349PMG3-F1
#
_entry.id   AF-A0A349PMG3-F1
#
_cell.length_a   1.000
_cell.length_b   1.000
_cell.length_c   1.000
_cell.angle_alpha   90.00
_cell.angle_beta   90.00
_cell.angle_gamma   90.00
#
_symmetry.space_group_name_H-M   'P 1'
#
loop_
_entity.id
_entity.type
_entity.pdbx_description
1 polymer ?
#
loop_
_entity_poly.entity_id
_entity_poly.type
_entity_poly.pdbx_seq_one_letter_code
_entity_poly.pdbx_strand_id
1 'polypeptide(L)'
;DQFKLSIISPLELIFQIDEIQSKTEYQPIRMAGISITKVPVHWGEEDLQTIFLSKANKEKKAEFIQKIKRFLTDKDKFECWNILENKNKIALLVYDKHKSDELEIPIIRVLDDNPIADTIISHLIYNSILDNLKEGRNFTRITDSCLSEKTTKAIKKDSTFIQVSNGWLRANLFIADTALQLSDHLNMIAQTSSEDFNFCAKIANLLSSDNILQETKTLFEIEKLFFPAKIVDADIHTFIIPIKPEWAKNLFDYNLANQALFGASKIDLALNTEAVYYKSKSAPKTLKPGVSGRIIWYVSKDKDKGYQDISSIRAVSRLDEVVLGKPQELFRRFQNLGIYQWNEVLDVAGENPEKEIMAIKFSHTELLKLPIPLNEVQEVLENKFTMQSAYYVSKEKFAILYCRGNQLNTKK
;
A
#
# COMPACT_ATOMS: atom_id res chain seq x y z
N ASP A 1 -26.84 42.93 -24.19
CA ASP A 1 -26.62 41.74 -23.34
C ASP A 1 -25.56 40.79 -23.87
N GLN A 2 -24.31 41.26 -24.07
CA GLN A 2 -23.28 40.48 -24.79
C GLN A 2 -21.97 40.27 -24.02
N PHE A 3 -21.98 40.49 -22.70
CA PHE A 3 -20.87 40.11 -21.82
C PHE A 3 -21.44 39.58 -20.50
N LYS A 4 -21.23 38.28 -20.23
CA LYS A 4 -21.52 37.67 -18.93
C LYS A 4 -20.46 38.14 -17.94
N LEU A 5 -20.70 39.28 -17.30
CA LEU A 5 -19.87 39.78 -16.19
C LEU A 5 -20.28 39.06 -14.89
N SER A 6 -19.36 38.30 -14.32
CA SER A 6 -19.48 37.72 -12.97
C SER A 6 -18.55 38.47 -12.03
N ILE A 7 -19.07 38.99 -10.92
CA ILE A 7 -18.27 39.55 -9.84
C ILE A 7 -17.67 38.36 -9.07
N ILE A 8 -16.35 38.24 -9.10
CA ILE A 8 -15.60 37.20 -8.38
C ILE A 8 -14.77 37.85 -7.28
N SER A 9 -14.62 37.16 -6.15
CA SER A 9 -13.75 37.61 -5.07
C SER A 9 -12.26 37.53 -5.48
N PRO A 10 -11.36 38.31 -4.85
CA PRO A 10 -9.93 38.19 -5.11
C PRO A 10 -9.39 36.76 -4.91
N LEU A 11 -9.96 35.99 -3.98
CA LEU A 11 -9.65 34.57 -3.79
C LEU A 11 -10.06 33.74 -5.02
N GLU A 12 -11.29 33.93 -5.51
CA GLU A 12 -11.81 33.24 -6.70
C GLU A 12 -11.01 33.57 -7.97
N LEU A 13 -10.51 34.81 -8.10
CA LEU A 13 -9.62 35.21 -9.18
C LEU A 13 -8.29 34.44 -9.13
N ILE A 14 -7.69 34.29 -7.94
CA ILE A 14 -6.48 33.47 -7.74
C ILE A 14 -6.74 32.01 -8.14
N PHE A 15 -7.88 31.45 -7.72
CA PHE A 15 -8.26 30.08 -8.09
C PHE A 15 -8.44 29.89 -9.60
N GLN A 16 -9.04 30.86 -10.30
CA GLN A 16 -9.25 30.79 -11.76
C GLN A 16 -7.94 30.94 -12.56
N ILE A 17 -6.99 31.74 -12.07
CA ILE A 17 -5.66 31.87 -12.69
C ILE A 17 -4.88 30.57 -12.53
N ASP A 18 -4.92 29.97 -11.34
CA ASP A 18 -4.28 28.67 -11.07
C ASP A 18 -4.91 27.52 -11.87
N GLU A 19 -6.23 27.54 -12.10
CA GLU A 19 -6.96 26.53 -12.90
C GLU A 19 -6.42 26.44 -14.33
N ILE A 20 -6.00 27.57 -14.91
CA ILE A 20 -5.39 27.61 -16.25
C ILE A 20 -4.00 26.93 -16.22
N GLN A 21 -3.29 27.00 -15.10
CA GLN A 21 -1.95 26.43 -14.91
C GLN A 21 -1.99 24.95 -14.52
N SER A 22 -3.01 24.49 -13.78
CA SER A 22 -3.13 23.12 -13.24
C SER A 22 -3.83 22.11 -14.16
N LYS A 23 -4.16 22.47 -15.41
CA LYS A 23 -4.82 21.59 -16.41
C LYS A 23 -4.09 20.27 -16.70
N THR A 24 -2.89 20.08 -16.17
CA THR A 24 -2.06 18.87 -16.27
C THR A 24 -2.29 17.83 -15.15
N GLU A 25 -3.07 18.13 -14.10
CA GLU A 25 -3.25 17.24 -12.93
C GLU A 25 -4.48 16.31 -13.01
N TYR A 26 -4.99 16.02 -14.20
CA TYR A 26 -6.05 15.03 -14.38
C TYR A 26 -5.48 13.60 -14.26
N GLN A 27 -5.77 12.90 -13.16
CA GLN A 27 -5.41 11.49 -12.98
C GLN A 27 -6.66 10.60 -13.04
N PRO A 28 -7.03 10.06 -14.23
CA PRO A 28 -8.12 9.11 -14.34
C PRO A 28 -7.70 7.77 -13.75
N ILE A 29 -8.58 7.17 -12.95
CA ILE A 29 -8.36 5.88 -12.32
C ILE A 29 -9.54 4.94 -12.67
N ARG A 30 -9.25 3.88 -13.43
CA ARG A 30 -10.30 2.90 -13.81
C ARG A 30 -10.37 1.82 -12.73
N MET A 31 -11.60 1.40 -12.39
CA MET A 31 -11.95 0.09 -11.81
C MET A 31 -12.87 -0.59 -12.81
N ALA A 32 -12.86 -1.92 -12.96
CA ALA A 32 -13.95 -2.76 -13.50
C ALA A 32 -15.17 -2.06 -14.21
N GLY A 33 -14.94 -1.25 -15.26
CA GLY A 33 -15.99 -0.45 -15.93
C GLY A 33 -16.47 0.85 -15.23
N ILE A 34 -16.03 1.14 -14.01
CA ILE A 34 -16.32 2.35 -13.23
C ILE A 34 -15.21 3.40 -13.43
N SER A 35 -15.60 4.62 -13.82
CA SER A 35 -14.68 5.75 -13.95
C SER A 35 -14.56 6.50 -12.63
N ILE A 36 -13.46 6.27 -11.91
CA ILE A 36 -13.11 7.05 -10.72
C ILE A 36 -12.07 8.09 -11.10
N THR A 37 -12.25 9.33 -10.65
CA THR A 37 -11.30 10.41 -10.93
C THR A 37 -10.98 11.15 -9.65
N LYS A 38 -9.69 11.35 -9.37
CA LYS A 38 -9.20 12.24 -8.32
C LYS A 38 -9.02 13.63 -8.95
N VAL A 39 -9.70 14.63 -8.42
CA VAL A 39 -9.62 16.03 -8.90
C VAL A 39 -9.38 16.98 -7.72
N PRO A 40 -8.65 18.10 -7.91
CA PRO A 40 -8.51 19.11 -6.87
C PRO A 40 -9.87 19.65 -6.40
N VAL A 41 -9.97 20.01 -5.12
CA VAL A 41 -11.14 20.73 -4.60
C VAL A 41 -11.01 22.20 -4.96
N HIS A 42 -12.10 22.79 -5.47
CA HIS A 42 -12.16 24.22 -5.79
C HIS A 42 -13.09 24.96 -4.82
N TRP A 43 -12.72 26.21 -4.49
CA TRP A 43 -13.59 27.08 -3.69
C TRP A 43 -14.85 27.46 -4.49
N GLY A 44 -16.01 27.53 -3.81
CA GLY A 44 -17.31 27.80 -4.46
C GLY A 44 -18.11 26.55 -4.84
N GLU A 45 -17.59 25.35 -4.58
CA GLU A 45 -18.39 24.12 -4.65
C GLU A 45 -19.39 24.06 -3.48
N GLU A 46 -20.56 24.68 -3.65
CA GLU A 46 -21.61 24.82 -2.63
C GLU A 46 -22.11 23.48 -2.05
N ASP A 47 -21.81 22.36 -2.72
CA ASP A 47 -22.30 21.03 -2.38
C ASP A 47 -21.44 20.25 -1.38
N LEU A 48 -20.19 20.64 -1.09
CA LEU A 48 -19.31 19.83 -0.21
C LEU A 48 -19.91 19.64 1.20
N GLN A 49 -20.46 20.72 1.76
CA GLN A 49 -21.18 20.72 3.04
C GLN A 49 -22.52 19.98 2.99
N THR A 50 -23.10 19.81 1.81
CA THR A 50 -24.35 19.07 1.61
C THR A 50 -24.06 17.57 1.54
N ILE A 51 -22.93 17.21 0.94
CA ILE A 51 -22.51 15.83 0.64
C ILE A 51 -21.71 15.21 1.80
N PHE A 52 -20.70 15.90 2.33
CA PHE A 52 -19.69 15.32 3.24
C PHE A 52 -19.78 15.75 4.71
N LEU A 53 -20.73 16.63 5.05
CA LEU A 53 -20.96 17.03 6.45
C LEU A 53 -21.43 15.82 7.27
N SER A 54 -20.70 15.49 8.34
CA SER A 54 -21.06 14.35 9.17
C SER A 54 -22.20 14.67 10.13
N LYS A 55 -23.43 14.39 9.68
CA LYS A 55 -24.64 14.49 10.53
C LYS A 55 -24.60 13.50 11.70
N ALA A 56 -24.08 12.29 11.46
CA ALA A 56 -23.96 11.23 12.48
C ALA A 56 -23.10 11.68 13.67
N ASN A 57 -22.00 12.40 13.41
CA ASN A 57 -21.11 12.93 14.44
C ASN A 57 -21.51 14.34 14.92
N LYS A 58 -22.70 14.84 14.55
CA LYS A 58 -23.21 16.17 14.91
C LYS A 58 -22.26 17.32 14.51
N GLU A 59 -21.53 17.15 13.40
CA GLU A 59 -20.61 18.16 12.89
C GLU A 59 -21.37 19.43 12.50
N LYS A 60 -20.95 20.60 13.00
CA LYS A 60 -21.63 21.86 12.68
C LYS A 60 -21.23 22.34 11.29
N LYS A 61 -22.22 22.73 10.48
CA LYS A 61 -22.01 23.26 9.12
C LYS A 61 -20.98 24.41 9.08
N ALA A 62 -21.08 25.36 10.01
CA ALA A 62 -20.16 26.51 10.06
C ALA A 62 -18.71 26.09 10.32
N GLU A 63 -18.49 25.13 11.23
CA GLU A 63 -17.15 24.61 11.57
C GLU A 63 -16.55 23.85 10.38
N PHE A 64 -17.34 23.01 9.70
CA PHE A 64 -16.91 22.30 8.50
C PHE A 64 -16.50 23.26 7.37
N ILE A 65 -17.34 24.26 7.07
CA ILE A 65 -17.03 25.28 6.04
C ILE A 65 -15.74 26.01 6.39
N GLN A 66 -15.55 26.38 7.66
CA GLN A 66 -14.35 27.08 8.10
C GLN A 66 -13.10 26.21 7.95
N LYS A 67 -13.18 24.91 8.26
CA LYS A 67 -12.08 23.95 8.00
C LYS A 67 -11.71 23.90 6.52
N ILE A 68 -12.69 23.70 5.64
CA ILE A 68 -12.47 23.63 4.19
C ILE A 68 -11.88 24.94 3.64
N LYS A 69 -12.42 26.10 4.06
CA LYS A 69 -11.86 27.42 3.69
C LYS A 69 -10.38 27.53 4.04
N ARG A 70 -10.02 27.13 5.25
CA ARG A 70 -8.62 27.16 5.73
C ARG A 70 -7.73 26.30 4.84
N PHE A 71 -8.13 25.06 4.57
CA PHE A 71 -7.33 24.13 3.76
C PHE A 71 -7.14 24.63 2.32
N LEU A 72 -8.17 25.22 1.71
CA LEU A 72 -8.07 25.74 0.35
C LEU A 72 -7.28 27.05 0.22
N THR A 73 -7.07 27.79 1.32
CA THR A 73 -6.34 29.05 1.31
C THR A 73 -4.83 28.85 1.37
N ASP A 74 -4.35 27.77 2.01
CA ASP A 74 -2.93 27.53 2.30
C ASP A 74 -2.42 26.32 1.48
N LYS A 75 -2.44 26.47 0.14
CA LYS A 75 -2.14 25.38 -0.83
C LYS A 75 -0.72 24.81 -0.72
N ASP A 76 0.23 25.59 -0.19
CA ASP A 76 1.60 25.11 0.05
C ASP A 76 1.66 24.05 1.16
N LYS A 77 0.66 24.02 2.04
CA LYS A 77 0.58 23.10 3.18
C LYS A 77 -0.46 22.02 3.01
N PHE A 78 -1.56 22.33 2.32
CA PHE A 78 -2.68 21.40 2.18
C PHE A 78 -2.92 21.00 0.74
N GLU A 79 -3.18 19.71 0.54
CA GLU A 79 -3.74 19.21 -0.70
C GLU A 79 -5.17 18.73 -0.46
N CYS A 80 -6.11 19.26 -1.25
CA CYS A 80 -7.53 18.94 -1.11
C CYS A 80 -8.03 18.23 -2.37
N TRP A 81 -8.59 17.04 -2.22
CA TRP A 81 -8.98 16.16 -3.31
C TRP A 81 -10.44 15.72 -3.21
N ASN A 82 -11.19 15.88 -4.30
CA ASN A 82 -12.47 15.21 -4.52
C ASN A 82 -12.23 13.93 -5.31
N ILE A 83 -12.96 12.88 -4.93
CA ILE A 83 -13.01 11.63 -5.67
C ILE A 83 -14.38 11.57 -6.32
N LEU A 84 -14.39 11.42 -7.64
CA LEU A 84 -15.59 11.39 -8.46
C LEU A 84 -15.84 9.99 -9.00
N GLU A 85 -17.09 9.50 -8.94
CA GLU A 85 -17.57 8.35 -9.69
C GLU A 85 -18.56 8.85 -10.73
N ASN A 86 -18.27 8.66 -12.03
CA ASN A 86 -19.13 9.14 -13.11
C ASN A 86 -19.53 10.63 -12.97
N LYS A 87 -18.58 11.46 -12.51
CA LYS A 87 -18.71 12.90 -12.16
C LYS A 87 -19.43 13.25 -10.85
N ASN A 88 -20.00 12.28 -10.15
CA ASN A 88 -20.60 12.50 -8.84
C ASN A 88 -19.53 12.43 -7.75
N LYS A 89 -19.51 13.40 -6.83
CA LYS A 89 -18.60 13.41 -5.69
C LYS A 89 -18.96 12.28 -4.72
N ILE A 90 -18.02 11.38 -4.47
CA ILE A 90 -18.19 10.21 -3.60
C ILE A 90 -17.23 10.20 -2.41
N ALA A 91 -16.11 10.93 -2.50
CA ALA A 91 -15.23 11.14 -1.36
C ALA A 91 -14.54 12.50 -1.38
N LEU A 92 -14.13 12.95 -0.19
CA LEU A 92 -13.33 14.12 0.08
C LEU A 92 -12.12 13.71 0.94
N LEU A 93 -10.92 14.06 0.48
CA LEU A 93 -9.66 13.77 1.14
C LEU A 93 -8.85 15.06 1.26
N VAL A 94 -8.30 15.33 2.44
CA VAL A 94 -7.37 16.43 2.66
C VAL A 94 -6.09 15.86 3.26
N TYR A 95 -4.96 16.30 2.72
CA TYR A 95 -3.63 16.08 3.28
C TYR A 95 -3.12 17.39 3.88
N ASP A 96 -2.54 17.31 5.07
CA ASP A 96 -1.69 18.33 5.67
C ASP A 96 -0.24 17.83 5.64
N LYS A 97 0.58 18.54 4.88
CA LYS A 97 1.98 18.20 4.59
C LYS A 97 2.99 19.08 5.34
N HIS A 98 2.53 19.89 6.30
CA HIS A 98 3.37 20.86 7.02
C HIS A 98 4.57 20.23 7.75
N LYS A 99 4.42 19.05 8.33
CA LYS A 99 5.49 18.37 9.08
C LYS A 99 6.32 17.51 8.16
N SER A 100 7.62 17.77 8.02
CA SER A 100 8.50 17.03 7.10
C SER A 100 8.56 15.51 7.30
N ASP A 101 8.22 15.01 8.49
CA ASP A 101 8.29 13.57 8.83
C ASP A 101 6.90 12.91 9.01
N GLU A 102 5.81 13.67 8.95
CA GLU A 102 4.46 13.17 9.17
C GLU A 102 3.50 13.71 8.10
N LEU A 103 2.76 12.82 7.44
CA LEU A 103 1.59 13.18 6.65
C LEU A 103 0.35 13.12 7.55
N GLU A 104 -0.32 14.25 7.73
CA GLU A 104 -1.58 14.30 8.47
C GLU A 104 -2.77 14.29 7.49
N ILE A 105 -3.83 13.58 7.85
CA ILE A 105 -5.08 13.42 7.09
C ILE A 105 -6.21 13.97 7.96
N PRO A 106 -6.45 15.30 7.92
CA PRO A 106 -7.48 15.93 8.74
C PRO A 106 -8.90 15.69 8.23
N ILE A 107 -9.07 15.27 6.98
CA ILE A 107 -10.37 14.90 6.39
C ILE A 107 -10.19 13.66 5.52
N ILE A 108 -10.96 12.61 5.80
CA ILE A 108 -11.17 11.45 4.92
C ILE A 108 -12.64 11.04 5.02
N ARG A 109 -13.45 11.51 4.06
CA ARG A 109 -14.91 11.29 4.04
C ARG A 109 -15.31 10.57 2.77
N VAL A 110 -16.03 9.47 2.93
CA VAL A 110 -16.61 8.69 1.84
C VAL A 110 -18.10 8.58 2.08
N LEU A 111 -18.90 8.65 1.01
CA LEU A 111 -20.34 8.43 1.09
C LEU A 111 -20.62 6.96 1.46
N ASP A 112 -21.09 6.73 2.69
CA ASP A 112 -21.27 5.37 3.23
C ASP A 112 -22.35 4.57 2.48
N ASP A 113 -23.31 5.24 1.84
CA ASP A 113 -24.40 4.66 1.03
C ASP A 113 -23.95 4.26 -0.38
N ASN A 114 -22.74 4.64 -0.80
CA ASN A 114 -22.19 4.21 -2.08
C ASN A 114 -21.86 2.70 -2.04
N PRO A 115 -22.26 1.89 -3.05
CA PRO A 115 -22.01 0.44 -3.09
C PRO A 115 -20.53 0.04 -3.00
N ILE A 116 -19.61 0.92 -3.41
CA ILE A 116 -18.16 0.69 -3.39
C ILE A 116 -17.46 1.48 -2.28
N ALA A 117 -18.17 1.96 -1.27
CA ALA A 117 -17.60 2.78 -0.19
C ALA A 117 -16.43 2.10 0.54
N ASP A 118 -16.57 0.82 0.93
CA ASP A 118 -15.53 0.08 1.65
C ASP A 118 -14.24 -0.06 0.83
N THR A 119 -14.42 -0.25 -0.48
CA THR A 119 -13.37 -0.31 -1.49
C THR A 119 -12.64 1.03 -1.61
N ILE A 120 -13.39 2.14 -1.75
CA ILE A 120 -12.81 3.49 -1.83
C ILE A 120 -12.07 3.85 -0.54
N ILE A 121 -12.65 3.58 0.63
CA ILE A 121 -12.02 3.87 1.93
C ILE A 121 -10.67 3.16 2.02
N SER A 122 -10.64 1.85 1.74
CA SER A 122 -9.42 1.05 1.81
C SER A 122 -8.36 1.58 0.84
N HIS A 123 -8.79 1.95 -0.37
CA HIS A 123 -7.93 2.56 -1.39
C HIS A 123 -7.33 3.90 -0.96
N LEU A 124 -8.14 4.80 -0.40
CA LEU A 124 -7.65 6.12 0.03
C LEU A 124 -6.65 6.00 1.18
N ILE A 125 -6.93 5.14 2.16
CA ILE A 125 -5.99 4.88 3.27
C ILE A 125 -4.68 4.32 2.72
N TYR A 126 -4.73 3.30 1.87
CA TYR A 126 -3.54 2.66 1.32
C TYR A 126 -2.72 3.59 0.42
N ASN A 127 -3.36 4.39 -0.44
CA ASN A 127 -2.63 5.35 -1.27
C ASN A 127 -2.00 6.47 -0.44
N SER A 128 -2.66 6.92 0.63
CA SER A 128 -2.07 7.90 1.54
C SER A 128 -0.75 7.39 2.13
N ILE A 129 -0.69 6.10 2.45
CA ILE A 129 0.52 5.42 2.92
C ILE A 129 1.60 5.39 1.84
N LEU A 130 1.25 5.03 0.61
CA LEU A 130 2.21 4.95 -0.49
C LEU A 130 2.76 6.33 -0.86
N ASP A 131 1.92 7.36 -0.88
CA ASP A 131 2.33 8.74 -1.16
C ASP A 131 3.26 9.24 -0.04
N ASN A 132 2.91 8.96 1.23
CA ASN A 132 3.76 9.24 2.39
C ASN A 132 5.16 8.60 2.28
N LEU A 133 5.22 7.32 1.87
CA LEU A 133 6.48 6.59 1.68
C LEU A 133 7.35 7.17 0.54
N LYS A 134 6.73 7.60 -0.56
CA LYS A 134 7.46 8.25 -1.68
C LYS A 134 8.08 9.58 -1.25
N GLU A 135 7.41 10.31 -0.36
CA GLU A 135 7.90 11.58 0.19
C GLU A 135 8.93 11.39 1.32
N GLY A 136 9.23 10.16 1.73
CA GLY A 136 10.25 9.87 2.75
C GLY A 136 9.82 10.22 4.18
N ARG A 137 8.52 10.33 4.44
CA ARG A 137 7.96 10.63 5.77
C ARG A 137 7.77 9.36 6.58
N ASN A 138 8.19 9.36 7.84
CA ASN A 138 8.08 8.18 8.70
C ASN A 138 6.70 7.95 9.32
N PHE A 139 5.78 8.92 9.29
CA PHE A 139 4.49 8.79 9.96
C PHE A 139 3.30 9.21 9.10
N THR A 140 2.19 8.51 9.29
CA THR A 140 0.88 8.92 8.75
C THR A 140 -0.10 9.02 9.91
N ARG A 141 -0.78 10.16 10.02
CA ARG A 141 -1.75 10.43 11.07
C ARG A 141 -3.11 10.76 10.49
N ILE A 142 -4.16 10.13 10.98
CA ILE A 142 -5.55 10.48 10.64
C ILE A 142 -6.14 11.22 11.84
N THR A 143 -6.40 12.52 11.68
CA THR A 143 -6.92 13.43 12.72
C THR A 143 -8.38 13.83 12.47
N ASP A 144 -9.03 13.21 11.49
CA ASP A 144 -10.43 13.45 11.20
C ASP A 144 -11.32 13.10 12.41
N SER A 145 -11.93 14.14 13.01
CA SER A 145 -12.76 14.00 14.20
C SER A 145 -14.14 13.38 13.94
N CYS A 146 -14.55 13.22 12.68
CA CYS A 146 -15.88 12.72 12.32
C CYS A 146 -15.82 11.59 11.29
N LEU A 147 -14.88 10.65 11.49
CA LEU A 147 -14.81 9.39 10.76
C LEU A 147 -16.16 8.64 10.78
N SER A 148 -16.47 7.98 9.66
CA SER A 148 -17.60 7.03 9.62
C SER A 148 -17.25 5.70 10.29
N GLU A 149 -18.27 4.90 10.58
CA GLU A 149 -18.07 3.55 11.12
C GLU A 149 -17.29 2.66 10.13
N LYS A 150 -17.62 2.75 8.83
CA LYS A 150 -16.89 2.05 7.76
C LYS A 150 -15.42 2.45 7.72
N THR A 151 -15.15 3.76 7.81
CA THR A 151 -13.77 4.27 7.82
C THR A 151 -12.99 3.79 9.04
N THR A 152 -13.62 3.85 10.22
CA THR A 152 -13.02 3.35 11.46
C THR A 152 -12.73 1.85 11.40
N LYS A 153 -13.64 1.06 10.82
CA LYS A 153 -13.45 -0.39 10.60
C LYS A 153 -12.28 -0.65 9.65
N ALA A 154 -12.17 0.10 8.56
CA ALA A 154 -11.06 -0.04 7.61
C ALA A 154 -9.70 0.29 8.25
N ILE A 155 -9.60 1.38 9.03
CA ILE A 155 -8.37 1.74 9.76
C ILE A 155 -7.93 0.61 10.71
N LYS A 156 -8.89 -0.02 11.40
CA LYS A 156 -8.63 -1.10 12.36
C LYS A 156 -8.27 -2.44 11.69
N LYS A 157 -8.71 -2.68 10.46
CA LYS A 157 -8.65 -3.99 9.79
C LYS A 157 -7.22 -4.56 9.73
N ASP A 158 -6.25 -3.73 9.35
CA ASP A 158 -4.87 -4.21 9.12
C ASP A 158 -3.97 -4.12 10.37
N SER A 159 -4.48 -3.56 11.48
CA SER A 159 -3.77 -3.41 12.78
C SER A 159 -2.43 -2.66 12.70
N THR A 160 -2.21 -1.87 11.64
CA THR A 160 -1.00 -1.07 11.45
C THR A 160 -1.15 0.37 11.95
N PHE A 161 -2.39 0.83 12.13
CA PHE A 161 -2.70 2.08 12.82
C PHE A 161 -2.94 1.83 14.31
N ILE A 162 -2.37 2.69 15.13
CA ILE A 162 -2.50 2.69 16.59
C ILE A 162 -3.37 3.89 16.98
N GLN A 163 -4.32 3.66 17.87
CA GLN A 163 -5.15 4.74 18.41
C GLN A 163 -4.33 5.61 19.37
N VAL A 164 -4.38 6.92 19.14
CA VAL A 164 -3.66 7.94 19.93
C VAL A 164 -4.62 9.05 20.35
N SER A 165 -4.15 10.02 21.12
CA SER A 165 -5.01 11.06 21.73
C SER A 165 -5.81 11.86 20.69
N ASN A 166 -5.20 12.14 19.54
CA ASN A 166 -5.77 12.97 18.47
C ASN A 166 -6.16 12.20 17.20
N GLY A 167 -6.39 10.88 17.30
CA GLY A 167 -6.86 10.06 16.19
C GLY A 167 -6.10 8.76 16.03
N TRP A 168 -5.59 8.50 14.83
CA TRP A 168 -4.88 7.27 14.49
C TRP A 168 -3.50 7.57 13.94
N LEU A 169 -2.48 6.86 14.42
CA LEU A 169 -1.09 7.04 14.01
C LEU A 169 -0.53 5.73 13.48
N ARG A 170 0.21 5.81 12.38
CA ARG A 170 0.94 4.68 11.80
C ARG A 170 2.38 5.10 11.51
N ALA A 171 3.31 4.20 11.81
CA ALA A 171 4.72 4.32 11.45
C ALA A 171 5.01 3.64 10.09
N ASN A 172 5.87 4.26 9.31
CA ASN A 172 6.20 3.95 7.92
C ASN A 172 7.73 3.93 7.72
N LEU A 173 8.43 3.01 8.39
CA LEU A 173 9.89 3.11 8.45
C LEU A 173 10.52 2.42 7.23
N PHE A 174 11.14 3.19 6.34
CA PHE A 174 11.86 2.66 5.18
C PHE A 174 13.31 2.31 5.53
N ILE A 175 13.49 1.22 6.28
CA ILE A 175 14.78 0.79 6.85
C ILE A 175 15.00 -0.73 6.72
N ALA A 176 16.27 -1.12 6.74
CA ALA A 176 16.72 -2.50 6.77
C ALA A 176 17.76 -2.65 7.89
N ASP A 177 17.27 -2.81 9.11
CA ASP A 177 18.06 -2.72 10.34
C ASP A 177 18.02 -4.05 11.09
N THR A 178 19.01 -4.28 11.96
CA THR A 178 18.94 -5.35 12.97
C THR A 178 17.87 -5.03 14.02
N ALA A 179 17.44 -6.03 14.79
CA ALA A 179 16.49 -5.80 15.88
C ALA A 179 16.97 -4.72 16.87
N LEU A 180 18.28 -4.72 17.18
CA LEU A 180 18.91 -3.72 18.05
C LEU A 180 18.91 -2.32 17.42
N GLN A 181 19.34 -2.19 16.15
CA GLN A 181 19.33 -0.90 15.45
C GLN A 181 17.91 -0.31 15.32
N LEU A 182 16.92 -1.16 15.05
CA LEU A 182 15.52 -0.75 15.03
C LEU A 182 15.07 -0.27 16.43
N SER A 183 15.47 -0.97 17.48
CA SER A 183 15.19 -0.53 18.87
C SER A 183 15.75 0.87 19.14
N ASP A 184 17.03 1.10 18.81
CA ASP A 184 17.69 2.39 19.02
C ASP A 184 16.95 3.52 18.27
N HIS A 185 16.56 3.26 17.02
CA HIS A 185 15.78 4.20 16.21
C HIS A 185 14.42 4.50 16.86
N LEU A 186 13.68 3.48 17.29
CA LEU A 186 12.39 3.65 17.94
C LEU A 186 12.49 4.40 19.28
N ASN A 187 13.57 4.19 20.04
CA ASN A 187 13.86 4.96 21.24
C ASN A 187 14.13 6.44 20.94
N MET A 188 14.88 6.75 19.87
CA MET A 188 15.08 8.12 19.43
C MET A 188 13.75 8.80 19.08
N ILE A 189 12.89 8.12 18.30
CA ILE A 189 11.55 8.62 17.94
C ILE A 189 10.73 8.91 19.21
N ALA A 190 10.74 8.00 20.18
CA ALA A 190 9.98 8.16 21.42
C ALA A 190 10.48 9.33 22.28
N GLN A 191 11.78 9.64 22.25
CA GLN A 191 12.37 10.73 23.03
C GLN A 191 12.08 12.11 22.44
N THR A 192 11.96 12.22 21.12
CA THR A 192 11.77 13.52 20.45
C THR A 192 10.31 13.95 20.31
N SER A 193 9.35 13.12 20.73
CA SER A 193 7.97 13.23 20.30
C SER A 193 6.95 13.27 21.45
N SER A 194 5.70 13.61 21.14
CA SER A 194 4.59 13.61 22.10
C SER A 194 4.29 12.22 22.67
N GLU A 195 3.46 12.14 23.73
CA GLU A 195 3.01 10.87 24.34
C GLU A 195 2.39 9.88 23.33
N ASP A 196 1.91 10.36 22.18
CA ASP A 196 1.36 9.54 21.11
C ASP A 196 2.37 8.50 20.56
N PHE A 197 3.67 8.74 20.72
CA PHE A 197 4.75 7.86 20.24
C PHE A 197 5.25 6.86 21.29
N ASN A 198 4.60 6.78 22.46
CA ASN A 198 4.96 5.84 23.52
C ASN A 198 4.93 4.36 23.08
N PHE A 199 4.18 4.03 22.01
CA PHE A 199 4.21 2.69 21.44
C PHE A 199 5.59 2.34 20.86
N CYS A 200 6.33 3.32 20.32
CA CYS A 200 7.70 3.11 19.82
C CYS A 200 8.62 2.64 20.95
N ALA A 201 8.56 3.28 22.12
CA ALA A 201 9.35 2.87 23.30
C ALA A 201 8.98 1.45 23.77
N LYS A 202 7.69 1.09 23.76
CA LYS A 202 7.24 -0.27 24.12
C LYS A 202 7.83 -1.32 23.18
N ILE A 203 7.81 -1.07 21.87
CA ILE A 203 8.38 -1.99 20.90
C ILE A 203 9.91 -2.00 20.97
N ALA A 204 10.56 -0.85 21.19
CA ALA A 204 12.01 -0.78 21.37
C ALA A 204 12.47 -1.66 22.54
N ASN A 205 11.79 -1.57 23.69
CA ASN A 205 12.09 -2.42 24.85
C ASN A 205 11.93 -3.92 24.53
N LEU A 206 10.89 -4.29 23.76
CA LEU A 206 10.70 -5.67 23.31
C LEU A 206 11.84 -6.12 22.38
N LEU A 207 12.24 -5.29 21.43
CA LEU A 207 13.35 -5.55 20.50
C LEU A 207 14.72 -5.61 21.18
N SER A 208 14.86 -5.04 22.38
CA SER A 208 16.09 -5.08 23.17
C SER A 208 16.15 -6.27 24.13
N SER A 209 15.10 -7.09 24.21
CA SER A 209 15.03 -8.20 25.15
C SER A 209 15.95 -9.35 24.76
N ASP A 210 16.52 -10.01 25.77
CA ASP A 210 17.27 -11.24 25.58
C ASP A 210 16.37 -12.29 24.93
N ASN A 211 16.84 -12.91 23.84
CA ASN A 211 16.15 -13.94 23.04
C ASN A 211 15.11 -13.46 22.03
N ILE A 212 14.91 -12.15 21.79
CA ILE A 212 13.95 -11.68 20.78
C ILE A 212 14.16 -12.32 19.40
N LEU A 213 15.41 -12.61 19.03
CA LEU A 213 15.77 -13.26 17.76
C LEU A 213 15.23 -14.70 17.62
N GLN A 214 14.84 -15.34 18.73
CA GLN A 214 14.16 -16.64 18.73
C GLN A 214 12.65 -16.51 18.53
N GLU A 215 12.09 -15.31 18.72
CA GLU A 215 10.67 -15.01 18.55
C GLU A 215 10.34 -14.55 17.12
N THR A 216 10.63 -15.40 16.13
CA THR A 216 10.41 -15.07 14.70
C THR A 216 9.01 -14.56 14.39
N LYS A 217 7.97 -15.09 15.06
CA LYS A 217 6.58 -14.62 14.87
C LYS A 217 6.39 -13.18 15.35
N THR A 218 6.96 -12.84 16.51
CA THR A 218 6.91 -11.49 17.08
C THR A 218 7.62 -10.51 16.15
N LEU A 219 8.83 -10.83 15.70
CA LEU A 219 9.59 -10.02 14.74
C LEU A 219 8.85 -9.83 13.41
N PHE A 220 8.17 -10.89 12.95
CA PHE A 220 7.33 -10.83 11.75
C PHE A 220 6.13 -9.89 11.93
N GLU A 221 5.44 -9.87 13.07
CA GLU A 221 4.37 -8.90 13.34
C GLU A 221 4.90 -7.48 13.51
N ILE A 222 6.10 -7.29 14.07
CA ILE A 222 6.76 -5.98 14.15
C ILE A 222 7.06 -5.44 12.74
N GLU A 223 7.57 -6.26 11.80
CA GLU A 223 7.76 -5.83 10.40
C GLU A 223 6.46 -5.33 9.75
N LYS A 224 5.32 -5.96 10.08
CA LYS A 224 4.01 -5.51 9.58
C LYS A 224 3.62 -4.16 10.19
N LEU A 225 3.79 -4.03 11.50
CA LEU A 225 3.44 -2.81 12.23
C LEU A 225 4.20 -1.58 11.70
N PHE A 226 5.49 -1.75 11.38
CA PHE A 226 6.36 -0.70 10.86
C PHE A 226 6.59 -0.77 9.35
N PHE A 227 5.74 -1.50 8.61
CA PHE A 227 5.90 -1.70 7.17
C PHE A 227 6.19 -0.36 6.47
N PRO A 228 7.27 -0.24 5.67
CA PRO A 228 8.06 -1.32 5.05
C PRO A 228 9.34 -1.77 5.78
N ALA A 229 9.49 -1.52 7.08
CA ALA A 229 10.69 -1.90 7.82
C ALA A 229 11.06 -3.38 7.64
N LYS A 230 12.36 -3.67 7.57
CA LYS A 230 12.91 -5.04 7.58
C LYS A 230 13.86 -5.24 8.76
N ILE A 231 13.67 -6.34 9.48
CA ILE A 231 14.53 -6.79 10.58
C ILE A 231 15.49 -7.86 10.01
N VAL A 232 16.67 -7.44 9.58
CA VAL A 232 17.53 -8.26 8.68
C VAL A 232 18.23 -9.44 9.37
N ASP A 233 18.38 -9.39 10.68
CA ASP A 233 18.97 -10.46 11.51
C ASP A 233 17.93 -11.46 12.04
N ALA A 234 16.64 -11.20 11.80
CA ALA A 234 15.54 -12.10 12.12
C ALA A 234 15.53 -13.32 11.18
N ASP A 235 15.37 -14.52 11.75
CA ASP A 235 15.26 -15.77 10.99
C ASP A 235 13.83 -15.99 10.43
N ILE A 236 13.30 -14.96 9.75
CA ILE A 236 12.00 -15.01 9.08
C ILE A 236 12.18 -15.74 7.75
N HIS A 237 11.41 -16.82 7.56
CA HIS A 237 11.44 -17.62 6.34
C HIS A 237 11.31 -16.73 5.11
N THR A 238 12.26 -16.80 4.18
CA THR A 238 12.25 -15.96 2.99
C THR A 238 12.30 -16.83 1.75
N PHE A 239 11.43 -16.56 0.79
CA PHE A 239 11.34 -17.32 -0.45
C PHE A 239 11.40 -16.40 -1.67
N ILE A 240 12.26 -16.70 -2.63
CA ILE A 240 12.11 -16.15 -3.98
C ILE A 240 11.03 -16.96 -4.68
N ILE A 241 10.00 -16.29 -5.18
CA ILE A 241 8.90 -16.92 -5.90
C ILE A 241 8.84 -16.34 -7.32
N PRO A 242 9.04 -17.18 -8.36
CA PRO A 242 8.92 -16.72 -9.73
C PRO A 242 7.45 -16.48 -10.07
N ILE A 243 7.18 -15.37 -10.76
CA ILE A 243 5.86 -14.95 -11.19
C ILE A 243 5.91 -14.43 -12.63
N LYS A 244 4.89 -14.73 -13.44
CA LYS A 244 4.82 -14.19 -14.81
C LYS A 244 4.52 -12.69 -14.78
N PRO A 245 5.03 -11.88 -15.73
CA PRO A 245 4.74 -10.45 -15.81
C PRO A 245 3.24 -10.12 -15.80
N GLU A 246 2.42 -10.93 -16.48
CA GLU A 246 0.96 -10.76 -16.51
C GLU A 246 0.33 -10.81 -15.12
N TRP A 247 0.82 -11.69 -14.24
CA TRP A 247 0.31 -11.77 -12.86
C TRP A 247 0.91 -10.68 -11.98
N ALA A 248 2.21 -10.40 -12.11
CA ALA A 248 2.87 -9.36 -11.35
C ALA A 248 2.21 -7.98 -11.56
N LYS A 249 1.91 -7.62 -12.82
CA LYS A 249 1.28 -6.33 -13.16
C LYS A 249 -0.13 -6.18 -12.57
N ASN A 250 -0.87 -7.28 -12.41
CA ASN A 250 -2.26 -7.27 -11.94
C ASN A 250 -2.33 -7.39 -10.40
N LEU A 251 -1.31 -7.99 -9.78
CA LEU A 251 -1.28 -8.23 -8.34
C LEU A 251 -0.59 -7.12 -7.55
N PHE A 252 0.52 -6.54 -8.04
CA PHE A 252 1.27 -5.54 -7.26
C PHE A 252 2.21 -4.60 -8.03
N ASP A 253 2.63 -4.91 -9.27
CA ASP A 253 3.67 -4.14 -9.98
C ASP A 253 3.08 -3.05 -10.89
N TYR A 254 2.85 -1.87 -10.31
CA TYR A 254 2.33 -0.73 -11.06
C TYR A 254 3.31 -0.21 -12.13
N ASN A 255 4.61 -0.46 -12.00
CA ASN A 255 5.59 -0.07 -13.02
C ASN A 255 5.41 -0.92 -14.28
N LEU A 256 5.19 -2.23 -14.13
CA LEU A 256 4.83 -3.11 -15.25
C LEU A 256 3.44 -2.77 -15.81
N ALA A 257 2.47 -2.46 -14.95
CA ALA A 257 1.14 -2.05 -15.38
C ALA A 257 1.19 -0.81 -16.29
N ASN A 258 2.03 0.18 -15.97
CA ASN A 258 2.18 1.40 -16.78
C ASN A 258 2.85 1.16 -18.15
N GLN A 259 3.52 0.02 -18.36
CA GLN A 259 4.12 -0.34 -19.66
C GLN A 259 3.13 -1.05 -20.61
N ALA A 260 2.07 -1.66 -20.06
CA ALA A 260 1.07 -2.35 -20.86
C ALA A 260 0.17 -1.36 -21.62
N LEU A 261 -0.12 -1.63 -22.90
CA LEU A 261 -0.97 -0.79 -23.77
C LEU A 261 -2.34 -0.44 -23.16
N PHE A 262 -2.89 -1.32 -22.32
CA PHE A 262 -4.20 -1.13 -21.68
C PHE A 262 -4.12 -0.85 -20.18
N GLY A 263 -2.91 -0.75 -19.60
CA GLY A 263 -2.70 -0.60 -18.18
C GLY A 263 -3.21 -1.80 -17.35
N ALA A 264 -2.86 -1.83 -16.06
CA ALA A 264 -3.78 -2.38 -15.07
C ALA A 264 -4.67 -1.23 -14.59
N SER A 265 -5.91 -1.52 -14.21
CA SER A 265 -6.70 -0.54 -13.49
C SER A 265 -5.99 -0.28 -12.17
N LYS A 266 -5.42 0.94 -11.99
CA LYS A 266 -4.60 1.29 -10.81
C LYS A 266 -5.35 1.07 -9.48
N ILE A 267 -6.67 0.93 -9.53
CA ILE A 267 -7.47 0.60 -8.35
C ILE A 267 -7.44 -0.89 -8.04
N ASP A 268 -7.53 -1.80 -9.01
CA ASP A 268 -7.47 -3.26 -8.72
C ASP A 268 -6.15 -3.63 -8.02
N LEU A 269 -5.05 -2.94 -8.37
CA LEU A 269 -3.74 -3.07 -7.73
C LEU A 269 -3.70 -2.48 -6.31
N ALA A 270 -4.37 -1.34 -6.11
CA ALA A 270 -4.35 -0.59 -4.84
C ALA A 270 -5.41 -1.07 -3.83
N LEU A 271 -6.35 -1.92 -4.25
CA LEU A 271 -7.31 -2.58 -3.37
C LEU A 271 -6.78 -3.85 -2.73
N ASN A 272 -5.75 -4.44 -3.34
CA ASN A 272 -5.12 -5.65 -2.84
C ASN A 272 -4.04 -5.31 -1.81
N THR A 273 -4.48 -4.85 -0.62
CA THR A 273 -3.62 -4.93 0.57
C THR A 273 -3.24 -6.38 0.84
N GLU A 274 -4.10 -7.31 0.42
CA GLU A 274 -3.90 -8.75 0.38
C GLU A 274 -4.20 -9.27 -1.03
N ALA A 275 -3.46 -10.26 -1.50
CA ALA A 275 -3.67 -10.94 -2.77
C ALA A 275 -3.31 -12.42 -2.66
N VAL A 276 -3.72 -13.21 -3.67
CA VAL A 276 -3.37 -14.62 -3.77
C VAL A 276 -2.73 -14.92 -5.11
N TYR A 277 -1.57 -15.59 -5.06
CA TYR A 277 -0.89 -16.14 -6.23
C TYR A 277 -1.04 -17.66 -6.27
N TYR A 278 -1.54 -18.18 -7.39
CA TYR A 278 -1.68 -19.61 -7.60
C TYR A 278 -0.50 -20.17 -8.39
N LYS A 279 0.04 -21.30 -7.93
CA LYS A 279 1.10 -22.02 -8.61
C LYS A 279 0.95 -23.52 -8.46
N SER A 280 1.70 -24.25 -9.29
CA SER A 280 1.82 -25.70 -9.12
C SER A 280 2.38 -26.04 -7.73
N LYS A 281 2.01 -27.21 -7.19
CA LYS A 281 2.48 -27.72 -5.91
C LYS A 281 4.01 -27.91 -5.83
N SER A 282 4.72 -27.89 -6.96
CA SER A 282 6.18 -28.01 -7.01
C SER A 282 6.85 -26.82 -6.32
N ALA A 283 7.41 -27.05 -5.13
CA ALA A 283 8.10 -26.07 -4.31
C ALA A 283 9.12 -26.76 -3.39
N PRO A 284 10.10 -26.03 -2.82
CA PRO A 284 10.94 -26.54 -1.76
C PRO A 284 10.11 -27.06 -0.59
N LYS A 285 10.60 -28.09 0.11
CA LYS A 285 9.92 -28.66 1.29
C LYS A 285 9.62 -27.64 2.40
N THR A 286 10.37 -26.53 2.41
CA THR A 286 10.20 -25.42 3.37
C THR A 286 8.99 -24.53 3.05
N LEU A 287 8.54 -24.46 1.79
CA LEU A 287 7.32 -23.73 1.40
C LEU A 287 6.11 -24.69 1.50
N LYS A 288 5.57 -24.83 2.71
CA LYS A 288 4.50 -25.78 3.05
C LYS A 288 3.34 -25.09 3.77
N PRO A 289 2.15 -25.70 3.84
CA PRO A 289 1.02 -25.11 4.55
C PRO A 289 1.35 -24.67 5.97
N GLY A 290 0.84 -23.50 6.36
CA GLY A 290 1.05 -22.88 7.68
C GLY A 290 2.37 -22.14 7.85
N VAL A 291 3.24 -22.07 6.84
CA VAL A 291 4.42 -21.19 6.88
C VAL A 291 4.03 -19.74 6.58
N SER A 292 4.66 -18.81 7.29
CA SER A 292 4.59 -17.37 7.07
C SER A 292 6.00 -16.80 6.99
N GLY A 293 6.17 -15.65 6.35
CA GLY A 293 7.49 -15.04 6.20
C GLY A 293 7.55 -13.99 5.10
N ARG A 294 8.63 -13.95 4.31
CA ARG A 294 8.85 -12.96 3.26
C ARG A 294 8.82 -13.63 1.89
N ILE A 295 8.27 -12.93 0.91
CA ILE A 295 8.33 -13.28 -0.51
C ILE A 295 9.22 -12.26 -1.19
N ILE A 296 10.16 -12.75 -1.99
CA ILE A 296 10.89 -11.96 -2.97
C ILE A 296 10.33 -12.33 -4.35
N TRP A 297 9.70 -11.40 -5.03
CA TRP A 297 9.08 -11.66 -6.33
C TRP A 297 10.10 -11.53 -7.46
N TYR A 298 10.39 -12.66 -8.10
CA TYR A 298 11.16 -12.71 -9.33
C TYR A 298 10.22 -12.71 -10.53
N VAL A 299 10.18 -11.61 -11.29
CA VAL A 299 9.35 -11.53 -12.49
C VAL A 299 10.08 -12.24 -13.61
N SER A 300 9.51 -13.34 -14.09
CA SER A 300 10.15 -14.21 -15.07
C SER A 300 10.14 -13.61 -16.48
N LYS A 301 10.97 -14.18 -17.36
CA LYS A 301 10.93 -13.86 -18.78
C LYS A 301 9.62 -14.37 -19.37
N ASP A 302 8.95 -13.54 -20.16
CA ASP A 302 7.80 -13.95 -20.97
C ASP A 302 8.12 -13.84 -22.46
N LYS A 303 7.28 -14.48 -23.29
CA LYS A 303 7.39 -14.40 -24.76
C LYS A 303 6.96 -13.04 -25.29
N ASP A 304 6.12 -12.32 -24.52
CA ASP A 304 5.67 -10.98 -24.87
C ASP A 304 6.79 -9.96 -24.70
N LYS A 305 7.19 -9.35 -25.82
CA LYS A 305 8.26 -8.34 -25.89
C LYS A 305 7.86 -6.97 -25.33
N GLY A 306 6.68 -6.86 -24.70
CA GLY A 306 6.11 -5.59 -24.24
C GLY A 306 6.63 -5.10 -22.89
N TYR A 307 7.30 -5.96 -22.10
CA TYR A 307 7.75 -5.63 -20.75
C TYR A 307 9.27 -5.43 -20.69
N GLN A 308 9.69 -4.35 -20.04
CA GLN A 308 11.09 -4.05 -19.72
C GLN A 308 11.41 -4.49 -18.28
N ASP A 309 12.70 -4.65 -17.98
CA ASP A 309 13.20 -4.99 -16.65
C ASP A 309 12.60 -6.25 -16.02
N ILE A 310 12.18 -7.21 -16.85
CA ILE A 310 11.80 -8.57 -16.45
C ILE A 310 13.05 -9.46 -16.34
N SER A 311 12.89 -10.70 -15.88
CA SER A 311 14.00 -11.58 -15.47
C SER A 311 14.81 -10.99 -14.30
N SER A 312 14.09 -10.39 -13.36
CA SER A 312 14.65 -9.66 -12.23
C SER A 312 13.76 -9.81 -10.99
N ILE A 313 14.36 -9.62 -9.81
CA ILE A 313 13.59 -9.38 -8.59
C ILE A 313 13.05 -7.95 -8.65
N ARG A 314 11.76 -7.77 -8.37
CA ARG A 314 11.10 -6.45 -8.48
C ARG A 314 10.35 -6.00 -7.23
N ALA A 315 9.99 -6.93 -6.36
CA ALA A 315 9.18 -6.62 -5.19
C ALA A 315 9.45 -7.57 -4.02
N VAL A 316 9.09 -7.13 -2.83
CA VAL A 316 9.06 -7.94 -1.62
C VAL A 316 7.69 -7.83 -0.98
N SER A 317 7.13 -8.96 -0.55
CA SER A 317 5.84 -9.01 0.15
C SER A 317 5.94 -9.80 1.45
N ARG A 318 4.93 -9.60 2.29
CA ARG A 318 4.64 -10.50 3.40
C ARG A 318 3.98 -11.78 2.89
N LEU A 319 4.50 -12.95 3.24
CA LEU A 319 3.84 -14.25 3.06
C LEU A 319 2.91 -14.49 4.26
N ASP A 320 1.61 -14.34 4.05
CA ASP A 320 0.61 -14.53 5.11
C ASP A 320 0.28 -16.00 5.31
N GLU A 321 0.00 -16.70 4.22
CA GLU A 321 -0.45 -18.09 4.26
C GLU A 321 -0.06 -18.87 3.00
N VAL A 322 0.30 -20.14 3.18
CA VAL A 322 0.39 -21.13 2.11
C VAL A 322 -0.72 -22.16 2.30
N VAL A 323 -1.47 -22.44 1.23
CA VAL A 323 -2.55 -23.43 1.24
C VAL A 323 -2.37 -24.39 0.07
N LEU A 324 -2.57 -25.69 0.32
CA LEU A 324 -2.69 -26.72 -0.71
C LEU A 324 -4.15 -27.15 -0.80
N GLY A 325 -4.64 -27.39 -2.01
CA GLY A 325 -6.00 -27.86 -2.22
C GLY A 325 -6.34 -28.01 -3.69
N LYS A 326 -7.56 -28.44 -3.97
CA LYS A 326 -8.08 -28.52 -5.34
C LYS A 326 -8.41 -27.11 -5.86
N PRO A 327 -8.32 -26.87 -7.19
CA PRO A 327 -8.64 -25.57 -7.79
C PRO A 327 -9.96 -24.98 -7.31
N GLN A 328 -11.05 -25.77 -7.29
CA GLN A 328 -12.38 -25.29 -6.93
C GLN A 328 -12.47 -24.82 -5.46
N GLU A 329 -11.81 -25.55 -4.57
CA GLU A 329 -11.78 -25.24 -3.14
C GLU A 329 -11.03 -23.93 -2.89
N LEU A 330 -9.87 -23.79 -3.53
CA LEU A 330 -9.02 -22.61 -3.37
C LEU A 330 -9.64 -21.38 -4.04
N PHE A 331 -10.21 -21.53 -5.25
CA PHE A 331 -10.93 -20.44 -5.92
C PHE A 331 -12.08 -19.94 -5.06
N ARG A 332 -12.94 -20.84 -4.55
CA ARG A 332 -14.05 -20.45 -3.67
C ARG A 332 -13.57 -19.74 -2.40
N ARG A 333 -12.43 -20.15 -1.84
CA ARG A 333 -11.85 -19.55 -0.63
C ARG A 333 -11.33 -18.13 -0.87
N PHE A 334 -10.72 -17.87 -2.02
CA PHE A 334 -9.99 -16.63 -2.29
C PHE A 334 -10.60 -15.75 -3.40
N GLN A 335 -11.75 -16.12 -3.96
CA GLN A 335 -12.46 -15.36 -5.01
C GLN A 335 -12.70 -13.88 -4.65
N ASN A 336 -12.86 -13.56 -3.36
CA ASN A 336 -13.07 -12.20 -2.89
C ASN A 336 -11.83 -11.30 -3.06
N LEU A 337 -10.65 -11.87 -3.38
CA LEU A 337 -9.42 -11.14 -3.70
C LEU A 337 -9.29 -10.84 -5.21
N GLY A 338 -10.29 -11.23 -6.02
CA GLY A 338 -10.67 -10.55 -7.27
C GLY A 338 -9.77 -10.64 -8.51
N ILE A 339 -8.52 -11.11 -8.41
CA ILE A 339 -7.59 -11.07 -9.56
C ILE A 339 -7.68 -12.30 -10.48
N TYR A 340 -7.83 -13.50 -9.92
CA TYR A 340 -7.92 -14.73 -10.71
C TYR A 340 -9.37 -15.06 -11.03
N GLN A 341 -9.63 -15.43 -12.28
CA GLN A 341 -10.86 -16.09 -12.72
C GLN A 341 -10.76 -17.61 -12.56
N TRP A 342 -11.92 -18.29 -12.58
CA TRP A 342 -12.00 -19.74 -12.38
C TRP A 342 -11.14 -20.53 -13.37
N ASN A 343 -11.22 -20.20 -14.66
CA ASN A 343 -10.44 -20.81 -15.72
C ASN A 343 -8.93 -20.63 -15.51
N GLU A 344 -8.49 -19.48 -15.01
CA GLU A 344 -7.08 -19.21 -14.75
C GLU A 344 -6.54 -20.03 -13.57
N VAL A 345 -7.36 -20.28 -12.55
CA VAL A 345 -6.98 -21.19 -11.44
C VAL A 345 -6.94 -22.64 -11.93
N LEU A 346 -7.84 -23.04 -12.82
CA LEU A 346 -7.87 -24.39 -13.40
C LEU A 346 -6.69 -24.65 -14.36
N ASP A 347 -6.25 -23.64 -15.12
CA ASP A 347 -5.06 -23.71 -15.99
C ASP A 347 -3.79 -24.01 -15.18
N VAL A 348 -3.65 -23.46 -13.97
CA VAL A 348 -2.53 -23.77 -13.05
C VAL A 348 -2.50 -25.27 -12.71
N ALA A 349 -3.66 -25.92 -12.67
CA ALA A 349 -3.79 -27.36 -12.48
C ALA A 349 -3.62 -28.18 -13.77
N GLY A 350 -3.38 -27.53 -14.91
CA GLY A 350 -3.29 -28.17 -16.22
C GLY A 350 -4.62 -28.81 -16.63
N GLU A 351 -5.72 -28.07 -16.45
CA GLU A 351 -7.09 -28.49 -16.77
C GLU A 351 -7.61 -29.71 -15.98
N ASN A 352 -6.92 -30.08 -14.89
CA ASN A 352 -7.33 -31.18 -14.03
C ASN A 352 -7.88 -30.66 -12.68
N PRO A 353 -9.21 -30.72 -12.45
CA PRO A 353 -9.83 -30.20 -11.23
C PRO A 353 -9.47 -31.00 -9.96
N GLU A 354 -8.92 -32.20 -10.10
CA GLU A 354 -8.50 -33.05 -8.98
C GLU A 354 -7.03 -32.87 -8.62
N LYS A 355 -6.25 -32.20 -9.47
CA LYS A 355 -4.83 -31.99 -9.23
C LYS A 355 -4.64 -30.89 -8.19
N GLU A 356 -4.04 -31.26 -7.05
CA GLU A 356 -3.68 -30.29 -6.02
C GLU A 356 -2.73 -29.22 -6.56
N ILE A 357 -3.08 -27.96 -6.27
CA ILE A 357 -2.24 -26.78 -6.53
C ILE A 357 -1.97 -26.05 -5.22
N MET A 358 -1.16 -25.00 -5.30
CA MET A 358 -0.79 -24.16 -4.16
C MET A 358 -1.33 -22.75 -4.35
N ALA A 359 -1.98 -22.22 -3.32
CA ALA A 359 -2.34 -20.82 -3.19
C ALA A 359 -1.41 -20.15 -2.16
N ILE A 360 -0.80 -19.05 -2.55
CA ILE A 360 0.06 -18.23 -1.71
C ILE A 360 -0.67 -16.92 -1.43
N LYS A 361 -1.15 -16.74 -0.20
CA LYS A 361 -1.71 -15.47 0.26
C LYS A 361 -0.58 -14.57 0.72
N PHE A 362 -0.56 -13.33 0.23
CA PHE A 362 0.45 -12.35 0.56
C PHE A 362 -0.16 -10.96 0.71
N SER A 363 0.55 -10.09 1.40
CA SER A 363 0.14 -8.72 1.66
C SER A 363 1.35 -7.80 1.73
N HIS A 364 1.11 -6.49 1.92
CA HIS A 364 2.16 -5.51 2.20
C HIS A 364 3.29 -5.58 1.16
N THR A 365 2.93 -5.44 -0.10
CA THR A 365 3.90 -5.54 -1.19
C THR A 365 4.61 -4.21 -1.39
N GLU A 366 5.93 -4.27 -1.35
CA GLU A 366 6.84 -3.17 -1.59
C GLU A 366 7.56 -3.39 -2.93
N LEU A 367 7.47 -2.43 -3.85
CA LEU A 367 8.30 -2.47 -5.04
C LEU A 367 9.71 -1.99 -4.70
N LEU A 368 10.71 -2.72 -5.19
CA LEU A 368 12.10 -2.32 -5.09
C LEU A 368 12.35 -1.12 -5.99
N LYS A 369 13.16 -0.17 -5.52
CA LYS A 369 13.58 1.00 -6.30
C LYS A 369 14.36 0.60 -7.56
N LEU A 370 15.17 -0.45 -7.45
CA LEU A 370 15.97 -1.03 -8.51
C LEU A 370 15.62 -2.52 -8.69
N PRO A 371 15.14 -2.92 -9.88
CA PRO A 371 15.05 -4.33 -10.24
C PRO A 371 16.43 -5.00 -10.17
N ILE A 372 16.50 -6.23 -9.63
CA ILE A 372 17.76 -6.99 -9.50
C ILE A 372 17.80 -8.10 -10.54
N PRO A 373 18.61 -7.99 -11.61
CA PRO A 373 18.68 -8.99 -12.69
C PRO A 373 19.15 -10.37 -12.22
N LEU A 374 18.72 -11.43 -12.92
CA LEU A 374 19.03 -12.82 -12.55
C LEU A 374 20.52 -13.10 -12.28
N ASN A 375 21.43 -12.55 -13.08
CA ASN A 375 22.88 -12.75 -12.90
C ASN A 375 23.37 -12.23 -11.53
N GLU A 376 22.85 -11.09 -11.08
CA GLU A 376 23.17 -10.54 -9.77
C GLU A 376 22.55 -11.37 -8.63
N VAL A 377 21.34 -11.89 -8.84
CA VAL A 377 20.71 -12.79 -7.87
C VAL A 377 21.54 -14.07 -7.72
N GLN A 378 21.98 -14.65 -8.84
CA GLN A 378 22.82 -15.85 -8.85
C GLN A 378 24.18 -15.62 -8.18
N GLU A 379 24.75 -14.42 -8.35
CA GLU A 379 25.97 -14.01 -7.65
C GLU A 379 25.75 -13.96 -6.14
N VAL A 380 24.70 -13.27 -5.67
CA VAL A 380 24.40 -13.15 -4.24
C VAL A 380 24.11 -14.52 -3.63
N LEU A 381 23.32 -15.37 -4.31
CA LEU A 381 22.96 -16.70 -3.84
C LEU A 381 24.06 -17.74 -4.04
N GLU A 382 25.17 -17.39 -4.71
CA GLU A 382 26.27 -18.29 -5.07
C GLU A 382 25.77 -19.57 -5.77
N ASN A 383 24.74 -19.43 -6.62
CA ASN A 383 24.06 -20.56 -7.24
C ASN A 383 23.55 -20.20 -8.64
N LYS A 384 23.85 -21.04 -9.64
CA LYS A 384 23.53 -20.81 -11.06
C LYS A 384 22.18 -21.37 -11.52
N PHE A 385 21.25 -21.61 -10.60
CA PHE A 385 19.95 -22.17 -10.94
C PHE A 385 19.13 -21.25 -11.85
N THR A 386 18.27 -21.86 -12.66
CA THR A 386 17.24 -21.16 -13.42
C THR A 386 16.03 -20.99 -12.50
N MET A 387 15.54 -19.76 -12.31
CA MET A 387 14.41 -19.41 -11.41
C MET A 387 13.07 -19.99 -11.91
N GLN A 388 12.96 -21.32 -11.93
CA GLN A 388 11.80 -22.07 -12.44
C GLN A 388 10.85 -22.50 -11.34
N SER A 389 11.31 -22.51 -10.09
CA SER A 389 10.53 -22.85 -8.90
C SER A 389 10.89 -21.91 -7.75
N ALA A 390 10.12 -21.98 -6.67
CA ALA A 390 10.42 -21.21 -5.47
C ALA A 390 11.79 -21.62 -4.90
N TYR A 391 12.49 -20.68 -4.29
CA TYR A 391 13.83 -20.88 -3.72
C TYR A 391 13.89 -20.29 -2.31
N TYR A 392 14.37 -21.05 -1.33
CA TYR A 392 14.54 -20.57 0.04
C TYR A 392 15.81 -19.74 0.18
N VAL A 393 15.72 -18.60 0.85
CA VAL A 393 16.81 -17.63 1.01
C VAL A 393 17.13 -17.46 2.50
N SER A 394 18.41 -17.52 2.87
CA SER A 394 18.84 -17.22 4.23
C SER A 394 18.67 -15.73 4.56
N LYS A 395 18.59 -15.39 5.84
CA LYS A 395 18.44 -13.98 6.28
C LYS A 395 19.57 -13.08 5.79
N GLU A 396 20.81 -13.57 5.72
CA GLU A 396 21.98 -12.82 5.24
C GLU A 396 21.85 -12.50 3.75
N LYS A 397 21.47 -13.50 2.94
CA LYS A 397 21.27 -13.32 1.49
C LYS A 397 20.06 -12.44 1.21
N PHE A 398 18.99 -12.55 2.00
CA PHE A 398 17.85 -11.64 1.94
C PHE A 398 18.26 -10.20 2.20
N ALA A 399 19.02 -9.94 3.26
CA ALA A 399 19.48 -8.61 3.62
C ALA A 399 20.26 -7.96 2.47
N ILE A 400 21.17 -8.70 1.83
CA ILE A 400 21.94 -8.24 0.68
C ILE A 400 21.02 -7.88 -0.50
N LEU A 401 20.09 -8.78 -0.87
CA LEU A 401 19.16 -8.54 -1.97
C LEU A 401 18.25 -7.33 -1.71
N TYR A 402 17.65 -7.26 -0.52
CA TYR A 402 16.76 -6.15 -0.14
C TYR A 402 17.49 -4.81 -0.16
N CYS A 403 18.67 -4.73 0.48
CA CYS A 403 19.45 -3.50 0.49
C CYS A 403 19.89 -3.08 -0.91
N ARG A 404 20.30 -4.02 -1.76
CA ARG A 404 20.69 -3.74 -3.15
C ARG A 404 19.51 -3.19 -3.95
N GLY A 405 18.35 -3.83 -3.88
CA GLY A 405 17.15 -3.40 -4.60
C GLY A 405 16.59 -2.05 -4.14
N ASN A 406 16.85 -1.65 -2.90
CA ASN A 406 16.38 -0.38 -2.34
C ASN A 406 17.46 0.68 -2.18
N GLN A 407 18.69 0.42 -2.66
CA GLN A 407 19.85 1.29 -2.51
C GLN A 407 20.11 1.69 -1.05
N LEU A 408 19.88 0.77 -0.11
CA LEU A 408 20.17 0.96 1.30
C LEU A 408 21.62 0.55 1.60
N ASN A 409 22.27 1.29 2.50
CA ASN A 409 23.58 0.89 3.00
C ASN A 409 23.40 -0.32 3.93
N THR A 410 24.13 -1.40 3.67
CA THR A 410 24.30 -2.47 4.66
C THR A 410 25.17 -1.92 5.78
N LYS A 411 24.56 -1.40 6.85
CA LYS A 411 25.29 -1.07 8.07
C LYS A 411 25.80 -2.40 8.65
N LYS A 412 27.09 -2.66 8.45
CA LYS A 412 27.79 -3.82 9.01
C LYS A 412 27.79 -3.80 10.53
#